data_AF-A0A0F3RFA1-F1
#
_entry.id   AF-A0A0F3RFA1-F1
#
_cell.length_a   1.000
_cell.length_b   1.000
_cell.length_c   1.000
_cell.angle_alpha   90.00
_cell.angle_beta   90.00
_cell.angle_gamma   90.00
#
_symmetry.space_group_name_H-M   'P 1'
#
loop_
_entity.id
_entity.type
_entity.pdbx_description
1 polymer ?
#
loop_
_entity_poly.entity_id
_entity_poly.type
_entity_poly.pdbx_seq_one_letter_code
_entity_poly.pdbx_strand_id
1 'polypeptide(L)'
;MLFIFLKTYQIGSTPLEVKDIKIFIVNLRSTDRYNNISKQFDNNNLFYERFSAVDGYNLSITDAGGKRFTGLDVKNKPALLSLDNGYTVLCSSENINYYSDSKILNHTLTASELGCYCSHREIWLKMVKNNIPDALIIEDDAILNDDFRNKFLTMLKHLPTD
;
A
#
# COMPACT_ATOMS: atom_id res chain seq x y z
N MET A 1 41.54 -5.04 -32.83
CA MET A 1 41.98 -6.08 -31.89
C MET A 1 42.68 -5.34 -30.75
N LEU A 2 42.22 -5.23 -29.51
CA LEU A 2 41.27 -5.98 -28.68
C LEU A 2 40.67 -4.96 -27.68
N PHE A 3 39.35 -4.93 -27.52
CA PHE A 3 38.67 -4.28 -26.40
C PHE A 3 38.92 -5.08 -25.11
N ILE A 4 39.02 -4.44 -23.95
CA ILE A 4 38.36 -4.88 -22.69
C ILE A 4 38.22 -3.65 -21.79
N PHE A 5 37.00 -3.11 -21.71
CA PHE A 5 36.52 -2.33 -20.57
C PHE A 5 35.95 -3.36 -19.58
N LEU A 6 36.65 -3.62 -18.48
CA LEU A 6 36.11 -4.40 -17.37
C LEU A 6 35.19 -3.49 -16.54
N LYS A 7 33.95 -3.33 -17.02
CA LYS A 7 32.83 -3.03 -16.14
C LYS A 7 32.43 -4.39 -15.56
N THR A 8 32.65 -4.61 -14.28
CA THR A 8 32.18 -5.80 -13.58
C THR A 8 30.65 -5.79 -13.60
N TYR A 9 30.07 -6.29 -14.70
CA TYR A 9 28.70 -6.74 -14.74
C TYR A 9 28.59 -7.84 -13.69
N GLN A 10 27.83 -7.59 -12.63
CA GLN A 10 27.26 -8.67 -11.86
C GLN A 10 26.38 -9.47 -12.82
N ILE A 11 26.84 -10.68 -13.12
CA ILE A 11 26.12 -11.69 -13.89
C ILE A 11 25.00 -12.20 -12.96
N GLY A 12 23.74 -11.96 -13.31
CA GLY A 12 22.63 -12.55 -12.55
C GLY A 12 21.21 -12.22 -13.02
N SER A 13 20.90 -10.95 -13.31
CA SER A 13 19.50 -10.55 -13.57
C SER A 13 19.44 -9.34 -14.48
N THR A 14 18.50 -9.35 -15.44
CA THR A 14 18.14 -8.17 -16.22
C THR A 14 17.69 -7.05 -15.28
N PRO A 15 18.11 -5.79 -15.47
CA PRO A 15 17.60 -4.68 -14.67
C PRO A 15 16.07 -4.62 -14.76
N LEU A 16 15.40 -4.47 -13.62
CA LEU A 16 13.94 -4.30 -13.56
C LEU A 16 13.51 -3.13 -14.44
N GLU A 17 12.59 -3.38 -15.38
CA GLU A 17 11.96 -2.33 -16.18
C GLU A 17 10.59 -1.97 -15.58
N VAL A 18 10.08 -0.78 -15.90
CA VAL A 18 8.75 -0.33 -15.45
C VAL A 18 7.63 -1.31 -15.83
N LYS A 19 7.77 -2.03 -16.95
CA LYS A 19 6.78 -3.02 -17.40
C LYS A 19 6.70 -4.24 -16.47
N ASP A 20 7.75 -4.49 -15.70
CA ASP A 20 7.87 -5.61 -14.77
C ASP A 20 7.28 -5.26 -13.40
N ILE A 21 7.01 -3.98 -13.14
CA ILE A 21 6.46 -3.48 -11.87
C ILE A 21 4.96 -3.29 -11.99
N LYS A 22 4.19 -3.91 -11.09
CA LYS A 22 2.75 -3.67 -11.00
C LYS A 22 2.50 -2.36 -10.26
N ILE A 23 1.74 -1.44 -10.85
CA ILE A 23 1.35 -0.19 -10.17
C ILE A 23 -0.09 -0.29 -9.71
N PHE A 24 -0.32 -0.03 -8.42
CA PHE A 24 -1.64 0.05 -7.81
C PHE A 24 -1.93 1.49 -7.34
N ILE A 25 -3.07 2.03 -7.76
CA ILE A 25 -3.62 3.27 -7.19
C ILE A 25 -4.71 2.89 -6.21
N VAL A 26 -4.47 3.14 -4.93
CA VAL A 26 -5.43 2.93 -3.84
C VAL A 26 -6.42 4.09 -3.84
N ASN A 27 -7.71 3.77 -4.03
CA ASN A 27 -8.76 4.76 -4.01
C ASN A 27 -10.06 4.16 -3.48
N LEU A 28 -10.75 4.89 -2.60
CA LEU A 28 -12.02 4.46 -2.02
C LEU A 28 -13.22 4.91 -2.86
N ARG A 29 -13.61 6.19 -2.77
CA ARG A 29 -14.84 6.72 -3.37
C ARG A 29 -14.65 8.03 -4.16
N SER A 30 -13.57 8.77 -3.91
CA SER A 30 -13.39 10.09 -4.53
C SER A 30 -13.03 9.94 -6.01
N THR A 31 -13.97 10.33 -6.89
CA THR A 31 -13.75 10.36 -8.34
C THR A 31 -12.75 11.44 -8.73
N ASP A 32 -12.80 12.60 -8.08
CA ASP A 32 -11.93 13.73 -8.42
C ASP A 32 -10.47 13.45 -8.06
N ARG A 33 -10.21 12.90 -6.87
CA ARG A 33 -8.87 12.46 -6.47
C ARG A 33 -8.36 11.38 -7.41
N TYR A 34 -9.18 10.37 -7.70
CA TYR A 34 -8.82 9.31 -8.64
C TYR A 34 -8.49 9.86 -10.04
N ASN A 35 -9.30 10.78 -10.57
CA ASN A 35 -9.06 11.41 -11.87
C ASN A 35 -7.79 12.25 -11.85
N ASN A 36 -7.49 12.93 -10.75
CA ASN A 36 -6.27 13.73 -10.60
C ASN A 36 -5.01 12.84 -10.63
N ILE A 37 -4.96 11.77 -9.84
CA ILE A 37 -3.80 10.86 -9.85
C ILE A 37 -3.71 10.09 -11.18
N SER A 38 -4.85 9.68 -11.76
CA SER A 38 -4.90 9.01 -13.07
C SER A 38 -4.23 9.85 -14.16
N LYS A 39 -4.62 11.14 -14.27
CA LYS A 39 -3.99 12.08 -15.21
C LYS A 39 -2.49 12.20 -15.01
N GLN A 40 -2.01 12.20 -13.77
CA GLN A 40 -0.58 12.28 -13.47
C GLN A 40 0.18 11.04 -13.96
N PHE A 41 -0.38 9.84 -13.79
CA PHE A 41 0.21 8.61 -14.32
C PHE A 41 0.12 8.53 -15.86
N ASP A 42 -1.01 8.96 -16.44
CA ASP A 42 -1.22 8.99 -17.89
C ASP A 42 -0.20 9.92 -18.56
N ASN A 43 0.04 11.11 -18.00
CA ASN A 43 1.07 12.05 -18.47
C ASN A 43 2.49 11.47 -18.40
N ASN A 44 2.72 10.51 -17.49
CA ASN A 44 3.99 9.79 -17.34
C ASN A 44 4.06 8.49 -18.18
N ASN A 45 3.04 8.18 -18.99
CA ASN A 45 2.94 6.92 -19.76
C ASN A 45 3.13 5.66 -18.90
N LEU A 46 2.58 5.67 -17.69
CA LEU A 46 2.67 4.57 -16.73
C LEU A 46 1.34 3.84 -16.67
N PHE A 47 1.36 2.52 -16.79
CA PHE A 47 0.16 1.68 -16.66
C PHE A 47 -0.07 1.35 -15.19
N TYR A 48 -1.32 1.48 -14.74
CA TYR A 48 -1.72 1.24 -13.36
C TYR A 48 -3.06 0.51 -13.28
N GLU A 49 -3.29 -0.07 -12.10
CA GLU A 49 -4.56 -0.68 -11.73
C GLU A 49 -5.16 0.08 -10.56
N ARG A 50 -6.44 0.45 -10.64
CA ARG A 50 -7.18 0.97 -9.48
C ARG A 50 -7.44 -0.17 -8.51
N PHE A 51 -6.94 -0.04 -7.29
CA PHE A 51 -7.29 -0.89 -6.18
C PHE A 51 -8.41 -0.24 -5.37
N SER A 52 -9.52 -0.97 -5.19
CA SER A 52 -10.61 -0.50 -4.34
C SER A 52 -10.15 -0.54 -2.88
N ALA A 53 -9.92 0.64 -2.31
CA ALA A 53 -9.48 0.74 -0.92
C ALA A 53 -10.52 0.14 0.04
N VAL A 54 -10.03 -0.35 1.17
CA VAL A 54 -10.85 -0.85 2.27
C VAL A 54 -11.43 0.33 3.03
N ASP A 55 -12.76 0.36 3.17
CA ASP A 55 -13.43 1.39 3.95
C ASP A 55 -13.21 1.15 5.45
N GLY A 56 -12.28 1.93 6.01
CA GLY A 56 -11.92 1.87 7.42
C GLY A 56 -13.11 2.03 8.37
N TYR A 57 -14.16 2.76 7.97
CA TYR A 57 -15.35 2.94 8.81
C TYR A 57 -16.22 1.68 8.92
N ASN A 58 -16.14 0.79 7.93
CA ASN A 58 -16.91 -0.45 7.90
C ASN A 58 -16.13 -1.66 8.44
N LEU A 59 -14.87 -1.47 8.85
CA LEU A 59 -14.07 -2.55 9.43
C LEU A 59 -14.68 -3.06 10.73
N SER A 60 -14.73 -4.39 10.88
CA SER A 60 -15.08 -5.00 12.16
C SER A 60 -13.84 -5.07 13.05
N ILE A 61 -13.97 -4.53 14.25
CA ILE A 61 -12.91 -4.49 15.25
C ILE A 61 -13.42 -5.18 16.51
N THR A 62 -12.57 -5.95 17.16
CA THR A 62 -12.87 -6.68 18.40
C THR A 62 -11.83 -6.31 19.45
N ASP A 63 -12.26 -5.85 20.63
CA ASP A 63 -11.32 -5.61 21.74
C ASP A 63 -10.87 -6.92 22.41
N ALA A 64 -9.91 -6.85 23.33
CA ALA A 64 -9.45 -8.01 24.09
C ALA A 64 -10.56 -8.69 24.92
N GLY A 65 -11.65 -7.98 25.25
CA GLY A 65 -12.82 -8.54 25.93
C GLY A 65 -13.80 -9.27 25.01
N GLY A 66 -13.54 -9.29 23.69
CA GLY A 66 -14.42 -9.90 22.69
C GLY A 66 -15.56 -9.00 22.23
N LYS A 67 -15.63 -7.75 22.68
CA LYS A 67 -16.67 -6.80 22.25
C LYS A 67 -16.36 -6.33 20.84
N ARG A 68 -17.37 -6.45 19.96
CA ARG A 68 -17.28 -6.03 18.56
C ARG A 68 -17.82 -4.62 18.35
N PHE A 69 -17.14 -3.86 17.50
CA PHE A 69 -17.55 -2.53 17.04
C PHE A 69 -17.00 -2.27 15.64
N THR A 70 -17.36 -1.14 15.06
CA THR A 70 -16.95 -0.72 13.72
C THR A 70 -15.91 0.40 13.76
N GLY A 71 -15.22 0.63 12.66
CA GLY A 71 -14.40 1.85 12.53
C GLY A 71 -15.24 3.14 12.66
N LEU A 72 -16.51 3.13 12.27
CA LEU A 72 -17.41 4.25 12.52
C LEU A 72 -17.60 4.52 14.02
N ASP A 73 -17.70 3.46 14.84
CA ASP A 73 -17.75 3.61 16.29
C ASP A 73 -16.46 4.21 16.84
N VAL A 74 -15.30 3.78 16.32
CA VAL A 74 -13.98 4.36 16.67
C VAL A 74 -13.91 5.84 16.32
N LYS A 75 -14.40 6.24 15.14
CA LYS A 75 -14.45 7.65 14.74
C LYS A 75 -15.22 8.50 15.75
N ASN A 76 -16.38 7.99 16.19
CA ASN A 76 -17.26 8.70 17.10
C ASN A 76 -16.77 8.64 18.56
N LYS A 77 -16.05 7.57 18.92
CA LYS A 77 -15.54 7.30 20.27
C LYS A 77 -14.12 6.72 20.18
N PRO A 78 -13.08 7.56 19.97
CA PRO A 78 -11.70 7.09 19.81
C PRO A 78 -11.18 6.27 21.00
N ALA A 79 -11.71 6.52 22.20
CA ALA A 79 -11.38 5.78 23.42
C ALA A 79 -11.71 4.26 23.35
N LEU A 80 -12.48 3.80 22.36
CA LEU A 80 -12.72 2.36 22.12
C LEU A 80 -11.45 1.58 21.78
N LEU A 81 -10.44 2.26 21.23
CA LEU A 81 -9.11 1.70 20.97
C LEU A 81 -8.11 2.20 22.02
N SER A 82 -8.52 2.22 23.29
CA SER A 82 -7.71 2.68 24.42
C SER A 82 -6.30 2.06 24.38
N LEU A 83 -5.29 2.86 24.73
CA LEU A 83 -3.88 2.54 24.54
C LEU A 83 -3.40 1.23 25.20
N ASP A 84 -4.14 0.66 26.16
CA ASP A 84 -3.65 -0.44 26.98
C ASP A 84 -4.19 -1.83 26.67
N ASN A 85 -5.22 -1.96 25.82
CA ASN A 85 -6.03 -3.18 25.78
C ASN A 85 -5.85 -4.05 24.54
N GLY A 86 -5.15 -3.57 23.52
CA GLY A 86 -5.03 -4.29 22.25
C GLY A 86 -6.37 -4.53 21.56
N TYR A 87 -6.33 -4.82 20.26
CA TYR A 87 -7.54 -5.10 19.49
C TYR A 87 -7.23 -5.88 18.23
N THR A 88 -8.26 -6.57 17.75
CA THR A 88 -8.27 -7.36 16.53
C THR A 88 -9.05 -6.64 15.43
N VAL A 89 -8.40 -6.39 14.29
CA VAL A 89 -9.05 -5.81 13.09
C VAL A 89 -9.24 -6.90 12.04
N LEU A 90 -10.45 -7.00 11.48
CA LEU A 90 -10.79 -7.94 10.41
C LEU A 90 -10.79 -7.22 9.05
N CYS A 91 -9.78 -7.49 8.22
CA CYS A 91 -9.72 -7.01 6.83
C CYS A 91 -10.50 -7.95 5.87
N SER A 92 -10.74 -7.50 4.63
CA SER A 92 -11.80 -8.02 3.76
C SER A 92 -11.55 -9.37 3.07
N SER A 93 -10.32 -9.75 2.69
CA SER A 93 -10.14 -10.95 1.85
C SER A 93 -10.13 -12.27 2.61
N GLU A 94 -9.72 -12.27 3.88
CA GLU A 94 -9.72 -13.43 4.76
C GLU A 94 -9.91 -12.92 6.21
N ASN A 95 -10.56 -13.70 7.08
CA ASN A 95 -10.75 -13.40 8.51
C ASN A 95 -9.42 -13.42 9.27
N ILE A 96 -8.46 -12.60 8.85
CA ILE A 96 -7.14 -12.51 9.43
C ILE A 96 -7.19 -11.38 10.44
N ASN A 97 -7.02 -11.79 11.69
CA ASN A 97 -7.04 -10.94 12.86
C ASN A 97 -5.71 -10.20 12.95
N TYR A 98 -5.71 -8.88 12.76
CA TYR A 98 -4.53 -8.07 13.07
C TYR A 98 -4.58 -7.61 14.52
N TYR A 99 -3.56 -7.97 15.30
CA TYR A 99 -3.37 -7.49 16.66
C TYR A 99 -2.58 -6.20 16.64
N SER A 100 -3.23 -5.10 16.99
CA SER A 100 -2.51 -3.85 17.27
C SER A 100 -2.35 -3.72 18.78
N ASP A 101 -1.11 -3.58 19.24
CA ASP A 101 -0.80 -3.13 20.59
C ASP A 101 -0.59 -1.63 20.57
N SER A 102 -1.55 -0.92 21.10
CA SER A 102 -1.54 0.53 21.18
C SER A 102 -0.51 1.08 22.18
N LYS A 103 0.15 0.25 23.00
CA LYS A 103 1.30 0.68 23.83
C LYS A 103 2.54 0.98 22.99
N ILE A 104 2.63 0.41 21.79
CA ILE A 104 3.72 0.64 20.84
C ILE A 104 3.52 1.98 20.11
N LEU A 105 2.27 2.44 20.01
CA LEU A 105 1.91 3.67 19.31
C LEU A 105 1.70 4.81 20.32
N ASN A 106 2.27 5.98 20.05
CA ASN A 106 2.02 7.17 20.85
C ASN A 106 0.62 7.78 20.62
N HIS A 107 -0.20 7.14 19.78
CA HIS A 107 -1.57 7.55 19.49
C HIS A 107 -2.48 6.34 19.20
N THR A 108 -3.77 6.57 19.35
CA THR A 108 -4.80 5.63 18.93
C THR A 108 -5.01 5.72 17.42
N LEU A 109 -5.00 4.58 16.71
CA LEU A 109 -5.29 4.54 15.29
C LEU A 109 -6.73 5.00 15.00
N THR A 110 -6.88 5.83 14.00
CA THR A 110 -8.16 6.24 13.44
C THR A 110 -8.73 5.16 12.52
N ALA A 111 -10.05 5.19 12.31
CA ALA A 111 -10.70 4.31 11.33
C ALA A 111 -10.07 4.42 9.94
N SER A 112 -9.71 5.64 9.51
CA SER A 112 -9.05 5.87 8.22
C SER A 112 -7.67 5.22 8.14
N GLU A 113 -6.85 5.31 9.20
CA GLU A 113 -5.54 4.64 9.27
C GLU A 113 -5.68 3.11 9.22
N LEU A 114 -6.69 2.56 9.90
CA LEU A 114 -7.00 1.12 9.81
C LEU A 114 -7.42 0.72 8.39
N GLY A 115 -8.21 1.55 7.71
CA GLY A 115 -8.58 1.35 6.31
C GLY A 115 -7.38 1.38 5.37
N CYS A 116 -6.46 2.32 5.56
CA CYS A 116 -5.20 2.39 4.81
C CYS A 116 -4.36 1.12 5.04
N TYR A 117 -4.14 0.75 6.30
CA TYR A 117 -3.41 -0.47 6.67
C TYR A 117 -4.02 -1.72 5.99
N CYS A 118 -5.34 -1.92 6.12
CA CYS A 118 -5.99 -3.05 5.47
C CYS A 118 -5.82 -2.97 3.95
N SER A 119 -5.96 -1.81 3.31
CA SER A 119 -5.81 -1.66 1.85
C SER A 119 -4.43 -2.13 1.35
N HIS A 120 -3.35 -1.71 1.99
CA HIS A 120 -1.99 -2.12 1.62
C HIS A 120 -1.77 -3.62 1.84
N ARG A 121 -2.25 -4.13 2.97
CA ARG A 121 -2.18 -5.56 3.29
C ARG A 121 -2.92 -6.42 2.26
N GLU A 122 -4.11 -6.00 1.83
CA GLU A 122 -4.89 -6.68 0.80
C GLU A 122 -4.14 -6.71 -0.54
N ILE A 123 -3.41 -5.64 -0.87
CA ILE A 123 -2.52 -5.63 -2.04
C ILE A 123 -1.38 -6.63 -1.86
N TRP A 124 -0.73 -6.70 -0.69
CA TRP A 124 0.33 -7.69 -0.43
C TRP A 124 -0.18 -9.13 -0.54
N LEU A 125 -1.36 -9.42 0.00
CA LEU A 125 -2.00 -10.74 -0.17
C LEU A 125 -2.27 -11.04 -1.64
N LYS A 126 -2.76 -10.05 -2.39
CA LYS A 126 -2.92 -10.16 -3.85
C LYS A 126 -1.60 -10.41 -4.57
N MET A 127 -0.51 -9.75 -4.15
CA MET A 127 0.82 -9.97 -4.71
C MET A 127 1.30 -11.39 -4.48
N VAL A 128 1.20 -11.90 -3.24
CA VAL A 128 1.56 -13.28 -2.91
C VAL A 128 0.71 -14.27 -3.71
N LYS A 129 -0.62 -14.11 -3.69
CA LYS A 129 -1.56 -15.01 -4.38
C LYS A 129 -1.31 -15.07 -5.89
N ASN A 130 -0.94 -13.95 -6.50
CA ASN A 130 -0.78 -13.84 -7.95
C ASN A 130 0.69 -13.85 -8.40
N ASN A 131 1.64 -14.15 -7.51
CA ASN A 131 3.08 -14.11 -7.78
C ASN A 131 3.54 -12.79 -8.42
N ILE A 132 3.14 -11.65 -7.85
CA ILE A 132 3.60 -10.32 -8.26
C ILE A 132 4.87 -10.00 -7.46
N PRO A 133 6.07 -10.00 -8.08
CA PRO A 133 7.33 -9.84 -7.37
C PRO A 133 7.49 -8.41 -6.84
N ASP A 134 7.18 -7.42 -7.67
CA ASP A 134 7.39 -6.01 -7.38
C ASP A 134 6.14 -5.18 -7.66
N ALA A 135 5.86 -4.25 -6.75
CA ALA A 135 4.77 -3.31 -6.93
C ALA A 135 5.09 -1.91 -6.41
N LEU A 136 4.55 -0.91 -7.12
CA LEU A 136 4.41 0.45 -6.62
C LEU A 136 2.96 0.63 -6.14
N ILE A 137 2.77 0.93 -4.86
CA ILE A 137 1.46 1.17 -4.25
C ILE A 137 1.35 2.65 -3.90
N ILE A 138 0.39 3.36 -4.49
CA ILE A 138 0.24 4.81 -4.38
C ILE A 138 -1.20 5.16 -3.95
N GLU A 139 -1.36 6.09 -3.02
CA GLU A 139 -2.68 6.65 -2.65
C GLU A 139 -3.14 7.70 -3.67
N ASP A 140 -4.45 7.91 -3.77
CA ASP A 140 -5.07 8.85 -4.72
C ASP A 140 -4.85 10.34 -4.42
N ASP A 141 -4.27 10.72 -3.29
CA ASP A 141 -3.81 12.08 -2.97
C ASP A 141 -2.32 12.31 -3.21
N ALA A 142 -1.61 11.33 -3.76
CA ALA A 142 -0.22 11.53 -4.15
C ALA A 142 -0.09 12.60 -5.25
N ILE A 143 1.03 13.33 -5.19
CA ILE A 143 1.42 14.30 -6.20
C ILE A 143 2.73 13.81 -6.83
N LEU A 144 2.67 13.47 -8.11
CA LEU A 144 3.82 13.05 -8.91
C LEU A 144 4.54 14.28 -9.45
N ASN A 145 5.87 14.25 -9.41
CA ASN A 145 6.70 15.26 -10.03
C ASN A 145 6.66 15.14 -11.57
N ASP A 146 6.88 16.23 -12.30
CA ASP A 146 6.97 16.22 -13.77
C ASP A 146 8.01 15.22 -14.31
N ASP A 147 9.08 14.99 -13.56
CA ASP A 147 10.16 14.03 -13.88
C ASP A 147 10.00 12.67 -13.16
N PHE A 148 8.80 12.36 -12.67
CA PHE A 148 8.55 11.15 -11.87
C PHE A 148 8.98 9.88 -12.59
N ARG A 149 8.62 9.71 -13.88
CA ARG A 149 8.99 8.53 -14.66
C ARG A 149 10.50 8.27 -14.67
N ASN A 150 11.32 9.30 -14.92
CA ASN A 150 12.76 9.12 -15.02
C ASN A 150 13.39 8.83 -13.66
N LYS A 151 12.90 9.48 -12.60
CA LYS A 151 13.32 9.19 -11.22
C LYS A 151 12.95 7.77 -10.82
N PHE A 152 11.74 7.34 -11.15
CA PHE A 152 11.27 5.98 -10.90
C PHE A 152 12.13 4.95 -11.64
N LEU A 153 12.37 5.13 -12.94
CA LEU A 153 13.27 4.29 -13.74
C LEU A 153 14.70 4.24 -13.19
N THR A 154 15.18 5.35 -12.64
CA THR A 154 16.51 5.42 -12.03
C THR A 154 16.53 4.62 -10.72
N MET A 155 15.49 4.74 -9.89
CA MET A 155 15.35 3.98 -8.66
C MET A 155 15.26 2.47 -8.92
N LEU A 156 14.53 2.02 -9.94
CA LEU A 156 14.42 0.59 -10.28
C LEU A 156 15.76 -0.07 -10.57
N LYS A 157 16.75 0.66 -11.09
CA LYS A 157 18.11 0.16 -11.33
C LYS A 157 18.91 -0.10 -10.05
N HIS A 158 18.45 0.47 -8.92
CA HIS A 158 19.08 0.33 -7.61
C HIS A 158 18.32 -0.61 -6.68
N LEU A 159 17.15 -1.10 -7.10
CA LEU A 159 16.46 -2.15 -6.36
C LEU A 159 17.28 -3.44 -6.46
N PRO A 160 17.35 -4.19 -5.37
CA PRO A 160 18.02 -5.48 -5.39
C PRO A 160 17.17 -6.46 -6.21
N THR A 161 17.81 -7.49 -6.76
CA THR A 161 17.21 -8.40 -7.75
C THR A 161 16.97 -9.80 -7.19
N ASP A 162 16.98 -9.93 -5.86
CA ASP A 162 17.01 -11.18 -5.10
C ASP A 162 15.69 -11.53 -4.39
#